data_AF-A0A1J3H8U1-F1
#
_entry.id   AF-A0A1J3H8U1-F1
#
_cell.length_a   1.000
_cell.length_b   1.000
_cell.length_c   1.000
_cell.angle_alpha   90.00
_cell.angle_beta   90.00
_cell.angle_gamma   90.00
#
_symmetry.space_group_name_H-M   'P 1'
#
loop_
_entity.id
_entity.type
_entity.pdbx_description
1 polymer ?
#
loop_
_entity_poly.entity_id
_entity_poly.type
_entity_poly.pdbx_seq_one_letter_code
_entity_poly.pdbx_strand_id
1 'polypeptide(L)'
;MKLWKRATVVIKDGPSLIAADDILTAAVVKATSHDEFSIDKESALFIYRHVRGNPSSLKPLVSAISSRVKRTRSWAVALKGLMLMHGFFLRKTTAAESIGRLP
;
A
#
# COMPACT_ATOMS: atom_id res chain seq x y z
N MET A 1 -23.58 -30.83 2.37
CA MET A 1 -23.47 -29.75 3.39
C MET A 1 -22.03 -29.20 3.54
N LYS A 2 -21.37 -28.74 2.45
CA LYS A 2 -19.99 -28.21 2.49
C LYS A 2 -19.86 -26.74 2.04
N LEU A 3 -20.91 -26.16 1.47
CA LEU A 3 -20.89 -24.80 0.91
C LEU A 3 -21.08 -23.71 1.98
N TRP A 4 -21.87 -23.99 3.02
CA TRP A 4 -22.17 -23.05 4.09
C TRP A 4 -20.98 -22.71 5.01
N LYS A 5 -19.98 -23.61 5.11
CA LYS A 5 -18.74 -23.34 5.87
C LYS A 5 -17.78 -22.39 5.16
N ARG A 6 -17.89 -22.19 3.84
CA ARG A 6 -17.01 -21.28 3.09
C ARG A 6 -17.48 -19.83 3.14
N ALA A 7 -18.79 -19.62 3.17
CA ALA A 7 -19.37 -18.28 3.31
C ALA A 7 -19.08 -17.67 4.69
N THR A 8 -19.09 -18.48 5.76
CA THR A 8 -18.82 -17.98 7.12
C THR A 8 -17.36 -17.61 7.36
N VAL A 9 -16.40 -18.24 6.67
CA VAL A 9 -14.98 -17.82 6.70
C VAL A 9 -14.80 -16.47 6.03
N VAL A 10 -15.41 -16.26 4.86
CA VAL A 10 -15.35 -14.96 4.14
C VAL A 10 -15.98 -13.82 4.94
N ILE A 11 -17.08 -14.08 5.67
CA ILE A 11 -17.73 -13.06 6.51
C ILE A 11 -16.93 -12.79 7.79
N LYS A 12 -16.18 -13.77 8.29
CA LYS A 12 -15.29 -13.60 9.45
C LYS A 12 -14.07 -12.75 9.12
N ASP A 13 -13.55 -12.86 7.90
CA ASP A 13 -12.39 -12.08 7.44
C ASP A 13 -12.78 -10.70 6.87
N GLY A 14 -14.07 -10.47 6.58
CA GLY A 14 -14.57 -9.19 6.08
C GLY A 14 -14.24 -7.98 7.00
N PRO A 15 -14.55 -8.03 8.31
CA PRO A 15 -14.27 -6.93 9.23
C PRO A 15 -12.78 -6.65 9.41
N SER A 16 -11.93 -7.69 9.40
CA SER A 16 -10.48 -7.54 9.52
C SER A 16 -9.86 -6.97 8.24
N LEU A 17 -10.43 -7.27 7.07
CA LEU A 17 -10.06 -6.64 5.81
C LEU A 17 -10.46 -5.16 5.75
N ILE A 18 -11.64 -4.80 6.25
CA ILE A 18 -12.09 -3.39 6.34
C ILE A 18 -11.16 -2.60 7.28
N ALA A 19 -10.86 -3.15 8.45
CA ALA A 19 -9.92 -2.53 9.39
C ALA A 19 -8.51 -2.40 8.80
N ALA A 20 -8.05 -3.38 8.02
CA ALA A 20 -6.78 -3.33 7.32
C ALA A 20 -6.74 -2.20 6.25
N ASP A 21 -7.83 -2.01 5.51
CA ASP A 21 -7.96 -0.94 4.52
C ASP A 21 -7.99 0.46 5.17
N ASP A 22 -8.61 0.59 6.34
CA ASP A 22 -8.61 1.84 7.13
C ASP A 22 -7.20 2.18 7.66
N ILE A 23 -6.48 1.19 8.18
CA ILE A 23 -5.10 1.35 8.66
C ILE A 23 -4.17 1.72 7.49
N LEU A 24 -4.36 1.08 6.33
CA LEU A 24 -3.61 1.39 5.11
C LEU A 24 -3.87 2.82 4.65
N THR A 25 -5.13 3.26 4.68
CA THR A 25 -5.53 4.62 4.32
C THR A 25 -4.91 5.65 5.27
N ALA A 26 -4.91 5.39 6.58
CA ALA A 26 -4.26 6.25 7.57
C ALA A 26 -2.74 6.34 7.34
N ALA A 27 -2.08 5.21 7.04
CA ALA A 27 -0.66 5.19 6.70
C ALA A 27 -0.37 5.99 5.42
N VAL A 28 -1.23 5.94 4.41
CA VAL A 28 -1.11 6.77 3.19
C VAL A 28 -1.21 8.25 3.52
N VAL A 29 -2.16 8.65 4.36
CA VAL A 29 -2.31 10.06 4.79
C VAL A 29 -1.04 10.54 5.51
N LYS A 30 -0.49 9.70 6.40
CA LYS A 30 0.74 10.02 7.14
C LYS A 30 1.97 10.09 6.22
N ALA A 31 2.15 9.12 5.34
CA ALA A 31 3.25 9.06 4.38
C ALA A 31 3.20 10.23 3.38
N THR A 32 2.00 10.67 3.01
CA THR A 32 1.77 11.78 2.08
C THR A 32 1.49 13.10 2.79
N SER A 33 1.98 13.33 4.00
CA SER A 33 1.78 14.61 4.73
C SER A 33 2.19 15.84 3.92
N HIS A 34 1.66 17.01 4.28
CA HIS A 34 1.96 18.31 3.64
C HIS A 34 3.40 18.79 3.83
N ASP A 35 4.19 18.12 4.66
CA ASP A 35 5.61 18.44 4.83
C ASP A 35 6.34 18.36 3.48
N GLU A 36 6.79 19.46 2.90
CA GLU A 36 7.28 19.43 1.51
C GLU A 36 8.65 18.72 1.36
N PHE A 37 9.36 18.50 2.47
CA PHE A 37 10.76 18.08 2.45
C PHE A 37 11.00 16.63 2.90
N SER A 38 10.03 15.97 3.52
CA SER A 38 10.21 14.61 4.03
C SER A 38 9.01 13.69 3.78
N ILE A 39 9.32 12.45 3.41
CA ILE A 39 8.36 11.34 3.42
C ILE A 39 8.52 10.58 4.74
N ASP A 40 7.40 10.25 5.39
CA ASP A 40 7.43 9.39 6.57
C ASP A 40 7.82 7.96 6.14
N LYS A 41 9.12 7.65 6.31
CA LYS A 41 9.73 6.39 5.85
C LYS A 41 9.12 5.17 6.55
N GLU A 42 8.74 5.30 7.82
CA GLU A 42 8.07 4.25 8.60
C GLU A 42 6.72 3.88 7.99
N SER A 43 5.88 4.87 7.70
CA SER A 43 4.59 4.65 7.05
C SER A 43 4.76 4.09 5.63
N ALA A 44 5.73 4.58 4.87
CA ALA A 44 6.04 4.04 3.54
C ALA A 44 6.47 2.56 3.61
N LEU A 45 7.34 2.20 4.57
CA LEU A 45 7.77 0.82 4.78
C LEU A 45 6.61 -0.08 5.21
N PHE A 46 5.74 0.41 6.09
CA PHE A 46 4.52 -0.27 6.49
C PHE A 46 3.62 -0.55 5.29
N ILE A 47 3.36 0.45 4.44
CA ILE A 47 2.58 0.30 3.21
C ILE A 47 3.17 -0.80 2.31
N TYR A 48 4.48 -0.80 2.08
CA TYR A 48 5.14 -1.80 1.25
C TYR A 48 5.02 -3.22 1.83
N ARG A 49 5.21 -3.38 3.15
CA ARG A 49 5.06 -4.67 3.83
C ARG A 49 3.62 -5.18 3.77
N HIS A 50 2.67 -4.29 4.00
CA HIS A 50 1.25 -4.62 4.00
C HIS A 50 0.77 -5.08 2.63
N VAL A 51 1.11 -4.35 1.56
CA VAL A 51 0.70 -4.69 0.19
C VAL A 51 1.44 -5.92 -0.34
N ARG A 52 2.70 -6.15 0.09
CA ARG A 52 3.44 -7.37 -0.23
C ARG A 52 2.84 -8.60 0.47
N GLY A 53 2.37 -8.46 1.70
CA GLY A 53 1.70 -9.53 2.45
C GLY A 53 0.27 -9.79 2.00
N ASN A 54 -0.42 -8.75 1.50
CA ASN A 54 -1.78 -8.84 1.01
C ASN A 54 -1.94 -8.14 -0.36
N PRO A 55 -1.82 -8.85 -1.49
CA PRO A 55 -1.94 -8.23 -2.81
C PRO A 55 -3.34 -7.65 -3.08
N SER A 56 -4.37 -8.12 -2.37
CA SER A 56 -5.73 -7.57 -2.43
C SER A 56 -5.79 -6.11 -1.95
N SER A 57 -4.84 -5.69 -1.11
CA SER A 57 -4.72 -4.32 -0.58
C SER A 57 -4.12 -3.32 -1.59
N LEU A 58 -3.74 -3.75 -2.79
CA LEU A 58 -3.22 -2.86 -3.84
C LEU A 58 -4.32 -1.94 -4.38
N LYS A 59 -5.54 -2.47 -4.61
CA LYS A 59 -6.69 -1.67 -5.04
C LYS A 59 -7.06 -0.56 -4.04
N PRO A 60 -7.20 -0.84 -2.73
CA PRO A 60 -7.46 0.21 -1.74
C PRO A 60 -6.28 1.18 -1.58
N LEU A 61 -5.03 0.74 -1.73
CA LEU A 61 -3.87 1.65 -1.76
C LEU A 61 -3.98 2.69 -2.88
N VAL A 62 -4.22 2.23 -4.11
CA VAL A 62 -4.37 3.11 -5.28
C VAL A 62 -5.53 4.08 -5.07
N SER A 63 -6.67 3.57 -4.60
CA SER A 63 -7.84 4.39 -4.27
C SER A 63 -7.53 5.46 -3.22
N ALA A 64 -6.84 5.10 -2.13
CA ALA A 64 -6.47 6.01 -1.06
C ALA A 64 -5.53 7.12 -1.57
N ILE A 65 -4.51 6.78 -2.36
CA ILE A 65 -3.60 7.75 -2.95
C ILE A 65 -4.35 8.67 -3.91
N SER A 66 -5.16 8.14 -4.83
CA SER A 66 -5.95 8.95 -5.77
C SER A 66 -6.91 9.90 -5.06
N SER A 67 -7.59 9.43 -4.02
CA SER A 67 -8.50 10.24 -3.20
C SER A 67 -7.76 11.38 -2.51
N ARG A 68 -6.60 11.08 -1.90
CA ARG A 68 -5.76 12.07 -1.22
C ARG A 68 -5.27 13.15 -2.20
N VAL A 69 -4.78 12.76 -3.38
CA VAL A 69 -4.33 13.69 -4.42
C VAL A 69 -5.47 14.60 -4.88
N LYS A 70 -6.64 14.00 -5.18
CA LYS A 70 -7.83 14.74 -5.63
C LYS A 70 -8.35 15.73 -4.57
N ARG A 71 -8.37 15.32 -3.30
CA ARG A 71 -8.91 16.12 -2.20
C ARG A 71 -8.05 17.34 -1.89
N THR A 72 -6.74 17.24 -2.08
CA THR A 72 -5.82 18.23 -1.50
C THR A 72 -5.17 19.15 -2.51
N ARG A 73 -5.09 18.73 -3.79
CA ARG A 73 -4.56 19.55 -4.88
C ARG A 73 -3.17 20.14 -4.61
N SER A 74 -2.35 19.45 -3.81
CA SER A 74 -0.97 19.83 -3.51
C SER A 74 -0.01 19.03 -4.38
N TRP A 75 0.93 19.73 -5.04
CA TRP A 75 1.94 19.11 -5.89
C TRP A 75 2.87 18.17 -5.09
N ALA A 76 3.25 18.56 -3.87
CA ALA A 76 4.11 17.76 -3.00
C ALA A 76 3.44 16.43 -2.65
N VAL A 77 2.14 16.46 -2.39
CA VAL A 77 1.32 15.27 -2.08
C VAL A 77 1.22 14.33 -3.28
N ALA A 78 1.00 14.89 -4.47
CA ALA A 78 0.98 14.12 -5.71
C ALA A 78 2.33 13.45 -5.98
N LEU A 79 3.43 14.19 -5.79
CA LEU A 79 4.79 13.68 -5.96
C LEU A 79 5.09 12.55 -4.97
N LYS A 80 4.73 12.70 -3.70
CA LYS A 80 4.88 11.65 -2.68
C LYS A 80 4.05 10.41 -2.99
N GLY A 81 2.81 10.58 -3.44
CA GLY A 81 1.96 9.48 -3.90
C GLY A 81 2.59 8.73 -5.08
N LEU A 82 3.18 9.46 -6.03
CA LEU A 82 3.90 8.88 -7.16
C LEU A 82 5.17 8.14 -6.71
N MET A 83 5.95 8.73 -5.79
CA MET A 83 7.13 8.08 -5.21
C MET A 83 6.79 6.79 -4.47
N LEU A 84 5.66 6.74 -3.76
CA LEU A 84 5.14 5.52 -3.12
C LEU A 84 4.81 4.45 -4.16
N MET A 85 4.09 4.80 -5.23
CA MET A 85 3.79 3.86 -6.32
C MET A 85 5.06 3.39 -7.00
N HIS A 86 5.96 4.31 -7.34
CA HIS A 86 7.25 4.02 -7.94
C HIS A 86 8.07 3.05 -7.07
N GLY A 87 8.18 3.32 -5.76
CA GLY A 87 8.87 2.45 -4.82
C GLY A 87 8.26 1.05 -4.73
N PHE A 88 6.95 0.92 -4.89
CA PHE A 88 6.29 -0.38 -4.94
C PHE A 88 6.56 -1.13 -6.26
N PHE A 89 6.42 -0.46 -7.42
CA PHE A 89 6.57 -1.10 -8.73
C PHE A 89 8.04 -1.39 -9.09
N LEU A 90 8.97 -0.47 -8.83
CA LEU A 90 10.38 -0.65 -9.19
C LEU A 90 11.17 -1.48 -8.17
N ARG A 91 10.76 -1.58 -6.90
CA ARG A 91 11.44 -2.51 -5.97
C ARG A 91 11.19 -3.99 -6.33
N LYS A 92 10.26 -4.27 -7.24
CA LYS A 92 10.09 -5.61 -7.84
C LYS A 92 11.17 -5.92 -8.90
N THR A 93 11.94 -4.94 -9.36
CA THR A 93 12.99 -5.12 -10.40
C THR A 93 14.39 -5.32 -9.85
N THR A 94 14.60 -5.46 -8.53
CA THR A 94 15.83 -6.07 -8.01
C THR A 94 15.77 -7.59 -8.14
N ALA A 95 15.63 -8.06 -9.38
CA ALA A 95 16.28 -9.28 -9.85
C ALA A 95 17.82 -9.08 -9.98
N ALA A 96 18.37 -8.08 -9.28
CA ALA A 96 19.81 -7.93 -9.09
C ALA A 96 20.36 -8.96 -8.08
N GLU A 97 19.52 -9.65 -7.31
CA GLU A 97 19.93 -10.82 -6.52
C GLU A 97 19.97 -12.13 -7.34
N SER A 98 19.54 -12.12 -8.61
CA SER A 98 19.75 -13.23 -9.54
C SER A 98 20.92 -13.01 -10.50
N ILE A 99 21.76 -11.99 -10.28
CA ILE A 99 23.11 -12.00 -10.83
C ILE A 99 23.82 -13.13 -10.09
N GLY A 100 23.87 -14.28 -10.77
CA GLY A 100 24.52 -15.47 -10.29
C GLY A 100 25.87 -15.12 -9.70
N ARG A 101 26.13 -15.72 -8.54
CA ARG A 101 27.44 -15.84 -7.91
C ARG A 101 28.53 -15.84 -8.99
N LEU A 102 29.30 -14.76 -9.08
CA LEU A 102 30.47 -14.72 -9.96
C LEU A 102 31.46 -15.81 -9.47
N PRO A 103 32.09 -16.57 -10.38
CA PRO A 103 33.11 -17.54 -10.03
C PRO A 103 34.32 -16.90 -9.35
#